data_AF-A0A2L0VMC8-F1
#
_entry.id   AF-A0A2L0VMC8-F1
#
_cell.length_a   1.000
_cell.length_b   1.000
_cell.length_c   1.000
_cell.angle_alpha   90.00
_cell.angle_beta   90.00
_cell.angle_gamma   90.00
#
_symmetry.space_group_name_H-M   'P 1'
#
loop_
_entity.id
_entity.type
_entity.pdbx_description
1 polymer ?
#
loop_
_entity_poly.entity_id
_entity_poly.type
_entity_poly.pdbx_seq_one_letter_code
_entity_poly.pdbx_strand_id
1 'polypeptide(L)'
;MPRDAAASARIHPPWRIVPNARSPIMARLNPVYAAALIGAMPLIASCAPAGSADAGAAALTPKQSRTLDKYLAGKVAGEPVRCLPHYASADTIRVSDDILLYRQGSRIVYRNDLKGRCPGLARDSDIMVVRQFGTQTCSGDFFHLVDRGSGIRGPTCVFGDFIPYRKPAGDEG
;
A
#
# COMPACT_ATOMS: atom_id res chain seq x y z
N MET A 1 64.08 -17.75 4.09
CA MET A 1 64.68 -16.83 3.10
C MET A 1 63.62 -16.53 2.05
N PRO A 2 63.54 -15.26 1.57
CA PRO A 2 62.29 -14.59 1.24
C PRO A 2 62.10 -14.38 -0.27
N ARG A 3 60.91 -13.91 -0.68
CA ARG A 3 60.71 -12.74 -1.57
C ARG A 3 59.24 -12.60 -1.99
N ASP A 4 58.60 -11.58 -1.43
CA ASP A 4 57.94 -10.47 -2.12
C ASP A 4 57.48 -10.69 -3.58
N ALA A 5 56.22 -10.39 -3.88
CA ALA A 5 55.89 -9.13 -4.53
C ALA A 5 54.38 -9.01 -4.84
N ALA A 6 53.87 -7.84 -4.51
CA ALA A 6 52.54 -7.33 -4.84
C ALA A 6 52.32 -7.21 -6.36
N ALA A 7 51.05 -7.33 -6.79
CA ALA A 7 50.56 -6.62 -7.96
C ALA A 7 49.09 -6.27 -7.78
N SER A 8 48.86 -5.02 -7.40
CA SER A 8 47.58 -4.33 -7.45
C SER A 8 47.30 -3.95 -8.90
N ALA A 9 46.11 -4.27 -9.42
CA ALA A 9 45.62 -3.67 -10.66
C ALA A 9 44.10 -3.47 -10.58
N ARG A 10 43.71 -2.30 -10.07
CA ARG A 10 42.40 -1.68 -10.31
C ARG A 10 42.46 -1.00 -11.67
N ILE A 11 41.63 -1.42 -12.64
CA ILE A 11 41.29 -0.58 -13.80
C ILE A 11 39.83 -0.84 -14.21
N HIS A 12 39.05 0.25 -14.25
CA HIS A 12 37.62 0.35 -14.57
C HIS A 12 37.26 -0.04 -16.01
N PRO A 13 36.04 -0.53 -16.29
CA PRO A 13 35.39 -0.31 -17.57
C PRO A 13 34.53 0.98 -17.53
N PRO A 14 34.66 1.87 -18.54
CA PRO A 14 33.99 3.15 -18.58
C PRO A 14 32.54 3.05 -19.08
N TRP A 15 31.73 3.84 -18.40
CA TRP A 15 30.37 4.29 -18.71
C TRP A 15 30.33 4.78 -20.17
N ARG A 16 29.69 4.00 -21.04
CA ARG A 16 29.35 4.44 -22.40
C ARG A 16 28.09 5.31 -22.32
N ILE A 17 28.36 6.61 -22.23
CA ILE A 17 27.43 7.69 -22.52
C ILE A 17 27.08 7.59 -24.02
N VAL A 18 25.80 7.48 -24.35
CA VAL A 18 25.31 7.58 -25.73
C VAL A 18 24.77 9.00 -25.92
N PRO A 19 25.43 9.87 -26.70
CA PRO A 19 24.82 11.08 -27.21
C PRO A 19 24.17 10.77 -28.57
N ASN A 20 22.86 10.98 -28.70
CA ASN A 20 22.25 11.18 -30.02
C ASN A 20 21.62 12.57 -30.05
N ALA A 21 22.21 13.44 -30.86
CA ALA A 21 21.75 14.77 -31.14
C ALA A 21 21.69 14.95 -32.66
N ARG A 22 20.78 15.85 -33.09
CA ARG A 22 20.58 16.46 -34.42
C ARG A 22 19.72 15.62 -35.37
N SER A 23 18.68 16.14 -36.04
CA SER A 23 18.28 17.50 -36.50
C SER A 23 16.94 17.35 -37.26
N PRO A 24 16.36 18.34 -38.01
CA PRO A 24 16.36 19.81 -37.95
C PRO A 24 14.95 20.48 -38.12
N ILE A 25 14.85 21.76 -37.69
CA ILE A 25 14.34 22.95 -38.40
C ILE A 25 12.92 22.98 -39.04
N MET A 26 12.25 24.14 -38.79
CA MET A 26 11.17 24.81 -39.53
C MET A 26 9.71 24.46 -39.20
N ALA A 27 9.08 25.32 -38.39
CA ALA A 27 7.99 26.17 -38.86
C ALA A 27 7.74 27.31 -37.85
N ARG A 28 8.15 28.53 -38.22
CA ARG A 28 7.62 29.78 -37.64
C ARG A 28 6.17 29.90 -38.09
N LEU A 29 5.26 30.24 -37.17
CA LEU A 29 4.14 31.15 -37.42
C LEU A 29 3.62 31.66 -36.06
N ASN A 30 3.88 32.94 -35.81
CA ASN A 30 3.20 33.77 -34.81
C ASN A 30 2.18 34.61 -35.59
N PRO A 31 0.99 34.90 -35.04
CA PRO A 31 0.79 36.29 -34.68
C PRO A 31 0.01 36.50 -33.37
N VAL A 32 0.63 37.36 -32.57
CA VAL A 32 0.07 38.35 -31.66
C VAL A 32 -1.36 38.78 -32.06
N TYR A 33 -2.33 38.55 -31.18
CA TYR A 33 -3.48 39.44 -30.99
C TYR A 33 -3.60 39.76 -29.51
N ALA A 34 -3.19 40.98 -29.18
CA ALA A 34 -3.47 41.64 -27.91
C ALA A 34 -4.83 42.34 -28.03
N ALA A 35 -5.70 42.18 -27.03
CA ALA A 35 -6.60 43.24 -26.58
C ALA A 35 -7.22 42.86 -25.22
N ALA A 36 -6.98 43.73 -24.25
CA ALA A 36 -7.50 43.75 -22.89
C ALA A 36 -9.03 43.77 -22.80
N LEU A 37 -9.60 43.21 -21.71
CA LEU A 37 -10.76 43.78 -21.01
C LEU A 37 -10.80 43.29 -19.55
N ILE A 38 -11.11 44.23 -18.66
CA ILE A 38 -11.12 44.18 -17.20
C ILE A 38 -12.30 43.34 -16.70
N GLY A 39 -12.05 42.41 -15.77
CA GLY A 39 -13.09 41.68 -15.05
C GLY A 39 -12.58 41.17 -13.71
N ALA A 40 -12.77 41.97 -12.66
CA ALA A 40 -12.49 41.55 -11.28
C ALA A 40 -13.60 40.60 -10.82
N MET A 41 -13.31 39.29 -10.81
CA MET A 41 -14.14 38.29 -10.13
C MET A 41 -13.58 38.05 -8.71
N PRO A 42 -14.36 38.25 -7.64
CA PRO A 42 -13.96 37.83 -6.31
C PRO A 42 -14.06 36.29 -6.24
N LEU A 43 -12.91 35.62 -6.25
CA LEU A 43 -12.85 34.19 -5.97
C LEU A 43 -13.14 33.98 -4.49
N ILE A 44 -14.33 33.45 -4.20
CA ILE A 44 -14.73 32.98 -2.88
C ILE A 44 -13.82 31.79 -2.55
N ALA A 45 -12.88 32.00 -1.62
CA ALA A 45 -12.03 30.94 -1.10
C ALA A 45 -12.86 30.01 -0.20
N SER A 46 -13.53 29.03 -0.81
CA SER A 46 -14.13 27.92 -0.07
C SER A 46 -13.03 26.91 0.26
N CYS A 47 -12.53 26.95 1.50
CA CYS A 47 -11.74 25.85 2.06
C CYS A 47 -12.69 24.68 2.36
N ALA A 48 -12.97 23.84 1.36
CA ALA A 48 -13.42 22.49 1.63
C ALA A 48 -12.17 21.64 1.92
N PRO A 49 -12.06 20.99 3.09
CA PRO A 49 -11.04 19.96 3.26
C PRO A 49 -11.39 18.82 2.30
N ALA A 50 -10.69 18.77 1.17
CA ALA A 50 -10.63 17.59 0.33
C ALA A 50 -9.88 16.51 1.12
N GLY A 51 -10.58 15.86 2.04
CA GLY A 51 -10.13 14.60 2.59
C GLY A 51 -10.03 13.63 1.42
N SER A 52 -8.82 13.19 1.11
CA SER A 52 -8.56 12.08 0.20
C SER A 52 -9.17 10.82 0.82
N ALA A 53 -10.47 10.64 0.67
CA ALA A 53 -11.10 9.37 0.91
C ALA A 53 -10.69 8.47 -0.24
N ASP A 54 -9.75 7.55 0.02
CA ASP A 54 -9.45 6.41 -0.83
C ASP A 54 -10.78 5.81 -1.32
N ALA A 55 -10.99 5.84 -2.64
CA ALA A 55 -12.17 5.32 -3.28
C ALA A 55 -12.19 3.79 -3.13
N GLY A 56 -12.81 3.29 -2.06
CA GLY A 56 -12.99 1.85 -1.86
C GLY A 56 -13.47 1.42 -0.48
N ALA A 57 -13.20 2.20 0.58
CA ALA A 57 -13.66 1.84 1.92
C ALA A 57 -15.00 2.51 2.24
N ALA A 58 -16.03 1.73 2.55
CA ALA A 58 -17.18 2.28 3.28
C ALA A 58 -16.67 2.99 4.55
N ALA A 59 -17.27 4.12 4.89
CA ALA A 59 -16.82 4.90 6.05
C ALA A 59 -16.79 4.01 7.31
N LEU A 60 -15.61 3.92 7.94
CA LEU A 60 -15.42 3.13 9.14
C LEU A 60 -16.22 3.74 10.31
N THR A 61 -16.82 2.89 11.14
CA THR A 61 -17.42 3.34 12.41
C THR A 61 -16.33 3.84 13.36
N PRO A 62 -16.66 4.67 14.37
CA PRO A 62 -15.67 5.17 15.32
C PRO A 62 -14.87 4.07 16.04
N LYS A 63 -15.48 2.91 16.31
CA LYS A 63 -14.77 1.77 16.91
C LYS A 63 -13.74 1.19 15.94
N GLN A 64 -14.11 1.04 14.67
CA GLN A 64 -13.25 0.46 13.64
C GLN A 64 -12.07 1.39 13.33
N SER A 65 -12.31 2.70 13.22
CA SER A 65 -11.23 3.68 13.04
C SER A 65 -10.25 3.65 14.22
N ARG A 66 -10.74 3.63 15.46
CA ARG A 66 -9.86 3.51 16.65
C ARG A 66 -9.05 2.22 16.63
N THR A 67 -9.62 1.10 16.20
CA THR A 67 -8.88 -0.16 16.04
C THR A 67 -7.79 -0.01 14.98
N LEU A 68 -8.13 0.51 13.80
CA LEU A 68 -7.16 0.74 12.73
C LEU A 68 -6.00 1.61 13.20
N ASP A 69 -6.32 2.77 13.78
CA ASP A 69 -5.35 3.75 14.27
C ASP A 69 -4.46 3.14 15.36
N LYS A 70 -5.02 2.39 16.31
CA LYS A 70 -4.27 1.71 17.37
C LYS A 70 -3.13 0.85 16.81
N TYR A 71 -3.40 0.09 15.74
CA TYR A 71 -2.41 -0.82 15.18
C TYR A 71 -1.45 -0.15 14.20
N LEU A 72 -1.88 0.92 13.50
CA LEU A 72 -1.05 1.63 12.53
C LEU A 72 -0.30 2.83 13.11
N ALA A 73 -0.65 3.29 14.32
CA ALA A 73 0.00 4.43 14.97
C ALA A 73 1.53 4.28 15.03
N GLY A 74 2.21 5.39 14.70
CA GLY A 74 3.67 5.47 14.68
C GLY A 74 4.33 4.60 13.60
N LYS A 75 3.57 4.12 12.61
CA LYS A 75 4.10 3.34 11.49
C LYS A 75 3.86 4.06 10.18
N VAL A 76 4.80 3.90 9.26
CA VAL A 76 4.78 4.49 7.92
C VAL A 76 4.41 3.40 6.92
N ALA A 77 3.47 3.70 6.03
CA ALA A 77 3.11 2.82 4.93
C ALA A 77 4.29 2.70 3.94
N GLY A 78 4.60 1.47 3.54
CA GLY A 78 5.54 1.18 2.45
C GLY A 78 4.81 0.73 1.19
N GLU A 79 5.60 0.28 0.21
CA GLU A 79 5.07 -0.23 -1.06
C GLU A 79 4.19 -1.47 -0.85
N PRO A 80 3.02 -1.55 -1.50
CA PRO A 80 2.18 -2.73 -1.47
C PRO A 80 2.93 -3.98 -1.93
N VAL A 81 2.78 -5.07 -1.18
CA VAL A 81 3.30 -6.38 -1.52
C VAL A 81 2.16 -7.34 -1.86
N ARG A 82 2.44 -8.22 -2.81
CA ARG A 82 1.46 -9.19 -3.34
C ARG A 82 1.14 -10.32 -2.37
N CYS A 83 2.10 -10.74 -1.56
CA CYS A 83 1.96 -11.91 -0.68
C CYS A 83 2.52 -11.60 0.71
N LEU A 84 1.84 -12.10 1.73
CA LEU A 84 2.34 -12.06 3.10
C LEU A 84 3.56 -12.98 3.22
N PRO A 85 4.61 -12.56 3.96
CA PRO A 85 5.65 -13.50 4.37
C PRO A 85 5.04 -14.68 5.15
N HIS A 86 5.61 -15.87 4.99
CA HIS A 86 5.05 -17.12 5.53
C HIS A 86 4.74 -17.07 7.04
N TYR A 87 5.51 -16.31 7.81
CA TYR A 87 5.36 -16.14 9.26
C TYR A 87 4.37 -15.03 9.69
N ALA A 88 3.82 -14.25 8.75
CA ALA A 88 3.07 -13.03 9.06
C ALA A 88 1.56 -13.25 9.21
N SER A 89 1.03 -14.44 8.97
CA SER A 89 -0.43 -14.71 8.95
C SER A 89 -1.03 -15.06 10.31
N ALA A 90 -0.21 -15.27 11.36
CA ALA A 90 -0.67 -15.83 12.63
C ALA A 90 -1.53 -14.88 13.47
N ASP A 91 -1.26 -13.57 13.44
CA ASP A 91 -1.95 -12.58 14.26
C ASP A 91 -2.80 -11.66 13.36
N THR A 92 -4.05 -12.07 13.17
CA THR A 92 -5.03 -11.39 12.32
C THR A 92 -5.96 -10.54 13.17
N ILE A 93 -6.06 -9.25 12.84
CA ILE A 93 -7.00 -8.30 13.44
C ILE A 93 -8.05 -7.92 12.40
N ARG A 94 -9.32 -8.08 12.77
CA ARG A 94 -10.48 -7.81 11.92
C ARG A 94 -10.95 -6.38 12.21
N VAL A 95 -10.68 -5.45 11.30
CA VAL A 95 -11.03 -4.04 11.50
C VAL A 95 -12.44 -3.77 11.03
N SER A 96 -12.78 -4.18 9.82
CA SER A 96 -14.11 -3.99 9.23
C SER A 96 -14.49 -5.17 8.34
N ASP A 97 -15.58 -5.02 7.59
CA ASP A 97 -15.93 -6.00 6.57
C ASP A 97 -14.98 -5.95 5.35
N ASP A 98 -14.11 -4.94 5.27
CA ASP A 98 -13.27 -4.64 4.12
C ASP A 98 -11.77 -4.63 4.46
N ILE A 99 -11.42 -4.53 5.75
CA ILE A 99 -10.04 -4.30 6.19
C ILE A 99 -9.60 -5.36 7.21
N LEU A 100 -8.49 -6.01 6.89
CA LEU A 100 -7.74 -6.88 7.79
C LEU A 100 -6.37 -6.28 8.10
N LEU A 101 -5.89 -6.52 9.31
CA LEU A 101 -4.49 -6.28 9.65
C LEU A 101 -3.83 -7.59 10.06
N TYR A 102 -2.60 -7.77 9.62
CA TYR A 102 -1.74 -8.88 10.01
C TYR A 102 -0.56 -8.31 10.79
N ARG A 103 -0.58 -8.47 12.11
CA ARG A 103 0.47 -7.94 12.98
C ARG A 103 1.63 -8.91 13.05
N GLN A 104 2.85 -8.40 12.90
CA GLN A 104 4.05 -9.18 13.11
C GLN A 104 4.93 -8.44 14.13
N GLY A 105 4.72 -8.77 15.41
CA GLY A 105 5.37 -8.09 16.53
C GLY A 105 4.96 -6.61 16.64
N SER A 106 5.79 -5.81 17.30
CA SER A 106 5.50 -4.39 17.56
C SER A 106 5.88 -3.46 16.39
N ARG A 107 6.79 -3.90 15.50
CA ARG A 107 7.42 -3.03 14.49
C ARG A 107 6.73 -3.03 13.13
N ILE A 108 5.96 -4.06 12.80
CA ILE A 108 5.32 -4.17 11.49
C ILE A 108 3.89 -4.70 11.58
N VAL A 109 3.01 -4.09 10.80
CA VAL A 109 1.63 -4.51 10.57
C VAL A 109 1.37 -4.45 9.08
N TYR A 110 0.82 -5.50 8.48
CA TYR A 110 0.38 -5.47 7.09
C TYR A 110 -1.11 -5.17 7.06
N ARG A 111 -1.51 -4.11 6.37
CA ARG A 111 -2.91 -3.81 6.09
C ARG A 111 -3.32 -4.51 4.79
N ASN A 112 -4.43 -5.20 4.81
CA ASN A 112 -5.05 -5.75 3.61
C ASN A 112 -6.43 -5.15 3.44
N ASP A 113 -6.61 -4.41 2.35
CA ASP A 113 -7.92 -3.95 1.90
C ASP A 113 -8.46 -5.01 0.93
N LEU A 114 -9.60 -5.61 1.23
CA LEU A 114 -10.16 -6.73 0.47
C LEU A 114 -10.63 -6.30 -0.91
N LYS A 115 -10.65 -7.23 -1.88
CA LYS A 115 -11.23 -7.02 -3.21
C LYS A 115 -12.75 -7.14 -3.14
N GLY A 116 -13.37 -6.22 -2.41
CA GLY A 116 -14.80 -6.20 -2.12
C GLY A 116 -15.12 -6.59 -0.68
N ARG A 117 -16.34 -6.24 -0.28
CA ARG A 117 -16.81 -6.41 1.09
C ARG A 117 -17.02 -7.88 1.45
N CYS A 118 -16.61 -8.26 2.65
CA CYS A 118 -16.79 -9.59 3.23
C CYS A 118 -17.78 -9.53 4.41
N PRO A 119 -19.08 -9.79 4.18
CA PRO A 119 -20.11 -9.62 5.20
C PRO A 119 -19.84 -10.46 6.45
N GLY A 120 -19.75 -9.79 7.60
CA GLY A 120 -19.49 -10.42 8.88
C GLY A 120 -18.03 -10.56 9.24
N LEU A 121 -17.12 -10.10 8.40
CA LEU A 121 -15.71 -10.09 8.76
C LEU A 121 -15.45 -9.22 9.98
N ALA A 122 -16.21 -8.15 10.26
CA ALA A 122 -16.05 -7.41 11.51
C ALA A 122 -16.49 -8.16 12.78
N ARG A 123 -17.11 -9.35 12.67
CA ARG A 123 -17.59 -10.15 13.81
C ARG A 123 -16.51 -11.11 14.31
N ASP A 124 -15.95 -10.85 15.49
CA ASP A 124 -14.91 -11.71 16.08
C ASP A 124 -15.38 -13.14 16.42
N SER A 125 -16.69 -13.41 16.36
CA SER A 125 -17.30 -14.70 16.67
C SER A 125 -17.18 -15.75 15.57
N ASP A 126 -16.83 -15.39 14.33
CA ASP A 126 -16.86 -16.32 13.20
C ASP A 126 -15.47 -16.91 12.93
N ILE A 127 -15.39 -18.17 12.52
CA ILE A 127 -14.12 -18.81 12.16
C ILE A 127 -13.74 -18.38 10.74
N MET A 128 -12.55 -17.81 10.58
CA MET A 128 -11.99 -17.49 9.27
C MET A 128 -11.24 -18.70 8.70
N VAL A 129 -11.70 -19.21 7.56
CA VAL A 129 -11.07 -20.34 6.87
C VAL A 129 -10.42 -19.84 5.59
N VAL A 130 -9.08 -19.81 5.59
CA VAL A 130 -8.27 -19.37 4.46
C VAL A 130 -8.02 -20.53 3.50
N ARG A 131 -8.21 -20.29 2.21
CA ARG A 131 -7.91 -21.21 1.11
C ARG A 131 -6.78 -20.60 0.29
N GLN A 132 -5.56 -20.95 0.66
CA GLN A 132 -4.33 -20.59 -0.05
C GLN A 132 -4.04 -21.61 -1.15
N PHE A 133 -3.69 -21.15 -2.35
CA PHE A 133 -3.23 -22.05 -3.44
C PHE A 133 -1.72 -22.27 -3.42
N GLY A 134 -0.96 -21.39 -2.76
CA GLY A 134 0.49 -21.46 -2.62
C GLY A 134 0.97 -21.70 -1.19
N THR A 135 2.26 -21.44 -0.97
CA THR A 135 2.92 -21.52 0.35
C THR A 135 2.73 -20.26 1.20
N GLN A 136 2.06 -19.26 0.66
CA GLN A 136 1.85 -17.94 1.27
C GLN A 136 0.43 -17.49 0.99
N THR A 137 -0.12 -16.64 1.85
CA THR A 137 -1.36 -15.91 1.59
C THR A 137 -1.06 -14.75 0.65
N CYS A 138 -1.67 -14.74 -0.51
CA CYS A 138 -1.46 -13.75 -1.56
C CYS A 138 -2.74 -12.99 -1.92
N SER A 139 -2.55 -11.80 -2.50
CA SER A 139 -3.60 -11.03 -3.16
C SER A 139 -4.24 -11.84 -4.27
N GLY A 140 -5.56 -12.01 -4.18
CA GLY A 140 -6.35 -12.90 -5.03
C GLY A 140 -6.65 -14.27 -4.42
N ASP A 141 -6.00 -14.67 -3.32
CA ASP A 141 -6.42 -15.86 -2.57
C ASP A 141 -7.78 -15.62 -1.91
N PHE A 142 -8.43 -16.73 -1.55
CA PHE A 142 -9.78 -16.73 -1.04
C PHE A 142 -9.84 -17.13 0.43
N PHE A 143 -10.83 -16.60 1.13
CA PHE A 143 -11.24 -17.13 2.42
C PHE A 143 -12.76 -17.08 2.54
N HIS A 144 -13.29 -17.75 3.56
CA HIS A 144 -14.69 -17.64 3.92
C HIS A 144 -14.82 -17.66 5.44
N LEU A 145 -15.94 -17.17 5.93
CA LEU A 145 -16.30 -17.23 7.34
C LEU A 145 -17.20 -18.44 7.57
N VAL A 146 -17.06 -19.05 8.74
CA VAL A 146 -17.96 -20.09 9.24
C VAL A 146 -18.54 -19.60 10.55
N ASP A 147 -19.87 -19.51 10.62
CA ASP A 147 -20.56 -19.16 11.85
C ASP A 147 -20.30 -20.23 12.92
N ARG A 148 -19.83 -19.81 14.10
CA ARG A 148 -19.43 -20.75 15.16
C ARG A 148 -20.59 -21.51 15.79
N GLY A 149 -21.81 -20.95 15.77
CA GLY A 149 -22.98 -21.58 16.37
C GLY A 149 -23.61 -22.64 15.47
N SER A 150 -23.87 -22.27 14.22
CA SER A 150 -24.58 -23.09 13.23
C SER A 150 -23.65 -23.93 12.35
N GLY A 151 -22.36 -23.58 12.25
CA GLY A 151 -21.43 -24.18 11.31
C GLY A 151 -21.68 -23.81 9.83
N ILE A 152 -22.61 -22.89 9.56
CA ILE A 152 -22.94 -22.47 8.20
C ILE A 152 -21.79 -21.65 7.61
N ARG A 153 -21.37 -22.02 6.40
CA ARG A 153 -20.38 -21.30 5.61
C ARG A 153 -21.00 -20.04 4.98
N GLY A 154 -20.32 -18.91 5.15
CA GLY A 154 -20.61 -17.65 4.49
C GLY A 154 -20.07 -17.55 3.05
N PRO A 155 -20.21 -16.37 2.42
CA PRO A 155 -19.72 -16.14 1.06
C PRO A 155 -18.19 -16.26 0.97
N THR A 156 -17.69 -16.37 -0.26
CA THR A 156 -16.25 -16.33 -0.54
C THR A 156 -15.79 -14.87 -0.59
N CYS A 157 -14.72 -14.58 0.13
CA CYS A 157 -14.07 -13.28 0.21
C CYS A 157 -12.67 -13.37 -0.41
N VAL A 158 -12.17 -12.26 -0.95
CA VAL A 158 -10.94 -12.23 -1.75
C VAL A 158 -9.95 -11.24 -1.14
N PHE A 159 -8.73 -11.68 -0.88
CA PHE A 159 -7.67 -10.79 -0.40
C PHE A 159 -7.26 -9.77 -1.48
N GLY A 160 -7.01 -8.54 -1.05
CA GLY A 160 -6.33 -7.53 -1.87
C GLY A 160 -4.82 -7.53 -1.67
N ASP A 161 -4.17 -6.43 -2.01
CA ASP A 161 -2.74 -6.26 -1.78
C ASP A 161 -2.45 -5.93 -0.32
N PHE A 162 -1.22 -6.22 0.13
CA PHE A 162 -0.81 -6.03 1.52
C PHE A 162 0.11 -4.83 1.63
N ILE A 163 -0.32 -3.79 2.34
CA ILE A 163 0.47 -2.58 2.57
C ILE A 163 1.24 -2.75 3.89
N PRO A 164 2.59 -2.84 3.87
CA PRO A 164 3.37 -2.94 5.09
C PRO A 164 3.46 -1.58 5.79
N TYR A 165 3.01 -1.51 7.03
CA TYR A 165 3.22 -0.37 7.92
C TYR A 165 4.37 -0.69 8.87
N ARG A 166 5.46 0.07 8.79
CA ARG A 166 6.69 -0.14 9.57
C ARG A 166 6.96 1.02 10.52
N LYS A 167 7.38 0.71 11.74
CA LYS A 167 7.99 1.72 12.61
C LYS A 167 9.25 2.28 11.93
N PRO A 168 9.48 3.60 11.91
CA PRO A 168 10.74 4.19 11.49
C PRO A 168 11.95 3.59 12.21
N ALA A 169 13.10 3.56 11.54
CA ALA A 169 14.36 3.19 12.18
C ALA A 169 14.74 4.28 13.19
N GLY A 170 15.03 3.89 14.44
CA GLY A 170 15.34 4.82 15.54
C GLY A 170 14.34 4.75 16.70
N ASP A 171 13.15 4.18 16.48
CA ASP A 171 12.16 3.96 17.53
C ASP A 171 12.37 2.58 18.16
N GLU A 172 13.40 2.47 19.01
CA GLU A 172 13.58 1.29 19.87
C GLU A 172 12.64 1.39 21.06
N GLY A 173 11.69 0.45 21.15
CA GLY A 173 10.74 0.35 22.25
C GLY A 173 10.17 -1.06 22.35
#